data_AF-A0A1F1DYA4-F1
#
_entry.id   AF-A0A1F1DYA4-F1
#
_cell.length_a   1.000
_cell.length_b   1.000
_cell.length_c   1.000
_cell.angle_alpha   90.00
_cell.angle_beta   90.00
_cell.angle_gamma   90.00
#
_symmetry.space_group_name_H-M   'P 1'
#
loop_
_entity.id
_entity.type
_entity.pdbx_description
1 polymer ?
#
loop_
_entity_poly.entity_id
_entity_poly.type
_entity_poly.pdbx_seq_one_letter_code
_entity_poly.pdbx_strand_id
1 'polypeptide(L)'
;MSVSHTEGTFDMLAKTMAGLEDILCKELEALGASDIKPGRRMVAFKGDKRLLYKANVHLRTALRVLVPIDQFEATNADELYEHLHNDVNWGDFLEPNSSFAFDTVVYSDVFTHSKFVAYRAKDAVSDFFREHADRRPNVAVSDPDVRFHVHIADTVVTLALDSSGESLHKRGYRVAQGPAPISEVLAAGILMRAGWDDSCVLLDPMCGSGTFLTEAALMAAHVPPGIFRDHFAFERWLDFDRALLDEVLEEWDEVEPKHKIYGSDINPKAIAIARANIQRAGVQKYIDLNVCPIDAYTLDSRPADTGLIVMNPPYGERMRPESVEGLYGSIGSTLKHAFSGWKAWIISSGQEGFDAVGLKQSVRQELYNGSIPCELRGYELFAGKRDEHLQELSDAGELTPVEERGSFYREQEDFRRSMTGYRKDDQTFDSDRERRPHRSGKPYGKRPAGDGERLEDRPRRFERRPYRDRDGEQSEDRPRRFERRPYRDRDGEQSEDRPHRFERRPYRDRDGEQSEDRPRRFERRPGGEGFRHRRSDRRDDRQPAFRAKLGDDDRHERRPRRYGDREERPRSFRPRRREKDSEE
;
A
#
# COMPACT_ATOMS: atom_id res chain seq x y z
N MET A 1 -1.27 30.49 21.36
CA MET A 1 -0.94 29.39 22.28
C MET A 1 -0.04 28.48 21.49
N SER A 2 1.22 28.31 21.90
CA SER A 2 2.17 27.42 21.21
C SER A 2 1.60 26.01 21.18
N VAL A 3 1.45 25.42 19.99
CA VAL A 3 1.04 24.01 19.86
C VAL A 3 2.27 23.13 20.17
N SER A 4 2.71 23.16 21.42
CA SER A 4 3.69 22.19 21.91
C SER A 4 2.92 20.89 22.11
N HIS A 5 3.12 19.90 21.23
CA HIS A 5 2.50 18.56 21.35
C HIS A 5 3.10 17.75 22.51
N THR A 6 3.75 18.42 23.47
CA THR A 6 4.48 17.84 24.60
C THR A 6 3.58 17.50 25.78
N GLU A 7 2.38 18.07 25.92
CA GLU A 7 1.50 17.77 27.05
C GLU A 7 0.04 17.65 26.60
N GLY A 8 -0.41 16.41 26.38
CA GLY A 8 -1.83 16.09 26.17
C GLY A 8 -2.10 15.16 24.99
N THR A 9 -3.33 14.66 24.95
CA THR A 9 -3.89 13.95 23.80
C THR A 9 -4.31 14.93 22.71
N PHE A 10 -3.94 14.64 21.46
CA PHE A 10 -4.28 15.42 20.28
C PHE A 10 -4.82 14.52 19.15
N ASP A 11 -5.45 15.14 18.15
CA ASP A 11 -6.04 14.45 17.00
C ASP A 11 -4.96 13.97 16.02
N MET A 12 -5.15 12.77 15.50
CA MET A 12 -4.31 12.13 14.50
C MET A 12 -5.17 11.44 13.44
N LEU A 13 -4.61 11.28 12.25
CA LEU A 13 -5.25 10.60 11.13
C LEU A 13 -4.27 9.62 10.48
N ALA A 14 -4.61 8.34 10.51
CA ALA A 14 -3.85 7.30 9.81
C ALA A 14 -4.52 6.98 8.47
N LYS A 15 -3.83 7.25 7.36
CA LYS A 15 -4.28 6.86 6.01
C LYS A 15 -4.04 5.38 5.78
N THR A 16 -4.93 4.69 5.08
CA THR A 16 -4.80 3.27 4.73
C THR A 16 -5.36 2.99 3.32
N MET A 17 -5.33 1.72 2.90
CA MET A 17 -5.97 1.29 1.66
C MET A 17 -7.46 1.06 1.88
N ALA A 18 -8.24 1.19 0.80
CA ALA A 18 -9.68 0.91 0.86
C ALA A 18 -9.92 -0.56 1.22
N GLY A 19 -10.80 -0.80 2.19
CA GLY A 19 -11.14 -2.13 2.69
C GLY A 19 -10.23 -2.63 3.82
N LEU A 20 -9.31 -1.81 4.33
CA LEU A 20 -8.45 -2.12 5.49
C LEU A 20 -8.76 -1.22 6.70
N GLU A 21 -9.74 -0.32 6.61
CA GLU A 21 -10.01 0.68 7.65
C GLU A 21 -10.38 0.04 9.01
N ASP A 22 -11.14 -1.05 8.99
CA ASP A 22 -11.52 -1.79 10.19
C ASP A 22 -10.35 -2.59 10.79
N ILE A 23 -9.41 -3.05 9.96
CA ILE A 23 -8.18 -3.70 10.44
C ILE A 23 -7.29 -2.66 11.12
N LEU A 24 -7.13 -1.48 10.50
CA LEU A 24 -6.38 -0.39 11.08
C LEU A 24 -6.99 0.10 12.41
N CYS A 25 -8.32 0.12 12.53
CA CYS A 25 -8.98 0.42 13.81
C CYS A 25 -8.53 -0.54 14.92
N LYS A 26 -8.48 -1.85 14.64
CA LYS A 26 -8.04 -2.86 15.62
C LYS A 26 -6.57 -2.70 15.98
N GLU A 27 -5.71 -2.37 15.02
CA GLU A 27 -4.30 -2.06 15.31
C GLU A 27 -4.17 -0.83 16.22
N LEU A 28 -4.91 0.24 15.95
CA LEU A 28 -4.90 1.46 16.75
C LEU A 28 -5.43 1.21 18.17
N GLU A 29 -6.50 0.43 18.31
CA GLU A 29 -7.05 0.02 19.61
C GLU A 29 -6.01 -0.78 20.41
N ALA A 30 -5.32 -1.72 19.78
CA ALA A 30 -4.25 -2.50 20.41
C ALA A 30 -3.04 -1.63 20.83
N LEU A 31 -2.81 -0.49 20.16
CA LEU A 31 -1.78 0.47 20.55
C LEU A 31 -2.22 1.44 21.66
N GLY A 32 -3.50 1.39 22.08
CA GLY A 32 -4.05 2.26 23.11
C GLY A 32 -4.59 3.61 22.60
N ALA A 33 -4.94 3.69 21.30
CA ALA A 33 -5.60 4.87 20.76
C ALA A 33 -7.00 5.05 21.34
N SER A 34 -7.45 6.30 21.45
CA SER A 34 -8.79 6.67 21.87
C SER A 34 -9.57 7.34 20.74
N ASP A 35 -10.90 7.44 20.87
CA ASP A 35 -11.78 8.13 19.91
C ASP A 35 -11.57 7.67 18.45
N ILE A 36 -11.48 6.36 18.23
CA ILE A 36 -11.17 5.75 16.93
C ILE A 36 -12.40 5.84 16.02
N LYS A 37 -12.29 6.66 14.97
CA LYS A 37 -13.35 6.89 13.97
C LYS A 37 -12.82 6.51 12.58
N PRO A 38 -13.24 5.38 11.98
CA PRO A 38 -12.93 5.10 10.60
C PRO A 38 -13.67 6.04 9.68
N GLY A 39 -13.13 6.20 8.49
CA GLY A 39 -13.76 6.89 7.39
C GLY A 39 -13.20 6.32 6.11
N ARG A 40 -13.29 7.06 5.00
CA ARG A 40 -12.88 6.50 3.71
C ARG A 40 -11.36 6.49 3.58
N ARG A 41 -10.75 5.29 3.55
CA ARG A 41 -9.29 5.10 3.41
C ARG A 41 -8.46 5.75 4.52
N MET A 42 -9.06 5.98 5.68
CA MET A 42 -8.38 6.56 6.84
C MET A 42 -9.09 6.18 8.14
N VAL A 43 -8.38 6.36 9.25
CA VAL A 43 -8.92 6.26 10.60
C VAL A 43 -8.43 7.47 11.38
N ALA A 44 -9.36 8.26 11.92
CA ALA A 44 -9.08 9.34 12.85
C ALA A 44 -9.04 8.76 14.27
N PHE A 45 -8.15 9.27 15.11
CA PHE A 45 -7.97 8.81 16.48
C PHE A 45 -7.25 9.88 17.32
N LYS A 46 -7.30 9.73 18.65
CA LYS A 46 -6.62 10.60 19.61
C LYS A 46 -5.57 9.84 20.40
N GLY A 47 -4.46 10.52 20.69
CA GLY A 47 -3.41 10.03 21.55
C GLY A 47 -2.34 11.06 21.84
N ASP A 48 -1.35 10.66 22.60
CA ASP A 48 -0.21 11.51 22.96
C ASP A 48 0.96 11.34 21.97
N LYS A 49 2.06 12.05 22.23
CA LYS A 49 3.29 11.98 21.43
C LYS A 49 3.89 10.57 21.42
N ARG A 50 3.76 9.80 22.52
CA ARG A 50 4.21 8.40 22.55
C ARG A 50 3.42 7.56 21.56
N LEU A 51 2.10 7.72 21.52
CA LEU A 51 1.24 7.03 20.55
C LEU A 51 1.58 7.43 19.12
N LEU A 52 1.89 8.71 18.85
CA LEU A 52 2.34 9.14 17.51
C LEU A 52 3.58 8.36 17.04
N TYR A 53 4.57 8.18 17.92
CA TYR A 53 5.77 7.41 17.60
C TYR A 53 5.44 5.91 17.44
N LYS A 54 4.65 5.35 18.36
CA LYS A 54 4.18 3.96 18.27
C LYS A 54 3.42 3.70 16.98
N ALA A 55 2.53 4.60 16.57
CA ALA A 55 1.74 4.46 15.36
C ALA A 55 2.64 4.37 14.10
N ASN A 56 3.71 5.16 14.04
CA ASN A 56 4.68 5.10 12.95
C ASN A 56 5.55 3.83 12.96
N VAL A 57 5.89 3.33 14.15
CA VAL A 57 6.78 2.16 14.33
C VAL A 57 6.03 0.83 14.18
N HIS A 58 4.80 0.73 14.71
CA HIS A 58 4.09 -0.54 14.89
C HIS A 58 2.98 -0.81 13.88
N LEU A 59 2.32 0.21 13.30
CA LEU A 59 1.19 -0.02 12.40
C LEU A 59 1.62 -0.69 11.09
N ARG A 60 1.00 -1.83 10.79
CA ARG A 60 1.25 -2.58 9.55
C ARG A 60 0.30 -2.17 8.45
N THR A 61 -0.93 -1.76 8.75
CA THR A 61 -1.92 -1.42 7.73
C THR A 61 -2.05 0.08 7.44
N ALA A 62 -1.27 0.94 8.10
CA ALA A 62 -1.21 2.37 7.79
C ALA A 62 -0.24 2.67 6.63
N LEU A 63 -0.58 3.66 5.81
CA LEU A 63 0.24 4.25 4.75
C LEU A 63 0.98 5.49 5.23
N ARG A 64 0.37 6.30 6.10
CA ARG A 64 0.91 7.52 6.73
C ARG A 64 0.12 7.85 7.99
N VAL A 65 0.76 8.48 8.96
CA VAL A 65 0.14 9.07 10.15
C VAL A 65 0.31 10.59 10.08
N LEU A 66 -0.82 11.30 10.12
CA LEU A 66 -0.89 12.75 9.99
C LEU A 66 -1.39 13.37 11.30
N VAL A 67 -0.94 14.58 11.59
CA VAL A 67 -1.39 15.37 12.75
C VAL A 67 -2.08 16.63 12.21
N PRO A 68 -3.43 16.70 12.21
CA PRO A 68 -4.13 17.93 11.87
C PRO A 68 -3.71 19.08 12.77
N ILE A 69 -3.37 20.23 12.18
CA ILE A 69 -2.91 21.43 12.90
C ILE A 69 -3.84 22.62 12.71
N ASP A 70 -4.65 22.63 11.65
CA ASP A 70 -5.64 23.66 11.40
C ASP A 70 -6.78 23.15 10.50
N GLN A 71 -7.98 23.70 10.68
CA GLN A 71 -9.16 23.41 9.87
C GLN A 71 -10.01 24.67 9.71
N PHE A 72 -10.34 25.00 8.47
CA PHE A 72 -11.08 26.22 8.14
C PHE A 72 -11.87 26.06 6.84
N GLU A 73 -12.79 26.99 6.58
CA GLU A 73 -13.52 27.06 5.31
C GLU A 73 -12.84 28.05 4.37
N ALA A 74 -12.69 27.65 3.11
CA ALA A 74 -12.27 28.54 2.03
C ALA A 74 -13.06 28.22 0.76
N THR A 75 -13.49 29.27 0.06
CA THR A 75 -14.27 29.18 -1.18
C THR A 75 -13.48 29.62 -2.40
N ASN A 76 -12.20 29.94 -2.23
CA ASN A 76 -11.26 30.20 -3.30
C ASN A 76 -9.82 30.11 -2.77
N ALA A 77 -8.86 30.21 -3.69
CA ALA A 77 -7.45 30.06 -3.34
C ALA A 77 -6.81 31.31 -2.71
N ASP A 78 -7.51 32.45 -2.74
CA ASP A 78 -7.06 33.68 -2.07
C ASP A 78 -7.44 33.63 -0.59
N GLU A 79 -8.67 33.22 -0.27
CA GLU A 79 -9.09 32.93 1.12
C GLU A 79 -8.20 31.87 1.76
N LEU A 80 -7.84 30.81 1.03
CA LEU A 80 -6.88 29.83 1.50
C LEU A 80 -5.50 30.44 1.79
N TYR A 81 -5.02 31.31 0.91
CA TYR A 81 -3.74 31.99 1.11
C TYR A 81 -3.80 32.92 2.33
N GLU A 82 -4.85 33.74 2.42
CA GLU A 82 -5.02 34.72 3.50
C GLU A 82 -5.08 34.04 4.86
N HIS A 83 -5.87 32.97 4.99
CA HIS A 83 -5.95 32.20 6.24
C HIS A 83 -4.60 31.57 6.59
N LEU A 84 -3.96 30.90 5.64
CA LEU A 84 -2.64 30.29 5.86
C LEU A 84 -1.56 31.33 6.20
N HIS A 85 -1.64 32.54 5.65
CA HIS A 85 -0.66 33.60 5.92
C HIS A 85 -0.88 34.28 7.26
N ASN A 86 -2.15 34.58 7.60
CA ASN A 86 -2.49 35.46 8.71
C ASN A 86 -2.76 34.69 10.02
N ASP A 87 -3.35 33.51 9.93
CA ASP A 87 -3.91 32.80 11.09
C ASP A 87 -3.04 31.63 11.56
N VAL A 88 -2.21 31.07 10.67
CA VAL A 88 -1.30 29.97 11.00
C VAL A 88 0.06 30.51 11.46
N ASN A 89 0.43 30.21 12.70
CA ASN A 89 1.76 30.55 13.23
C ASN A 89 2.82 29.53 12.78
N TRP A 90 3.40 29.71 11.60
CA TRP A 90 4.37 28.77 11.03
C TRP A 90 5.64 28.58 11.86
N GLY A 91 5.97 29.53 12.73
CA GLY A 91 7.11 29.42 13.64
C GLY A 91 6.98 28.27 14.66
N ASP A 92 5.76 27.75 14.87
CA ASP A 92 5.53 26.58 15.72
C ASP A 92 5.95 25.26 15.04
N PHE A 93 6.17 25.27 13.72
CA PHE A 93 6.41 24.05 12.93
C PHE A 93 7.69 24.08 12.08
N LEU A 94 8.19 25.27 11.72
CA LEU A 94 9.28 25.47 10.76
C LEU A 94 10.28 26.50 11.27
N GLU A 95 11.57 26.28 11.01
CA GLU A 95 12.58 27.33 11.12
C GLU A 95 12.78 28.02 9.74
N PRO A 96 13.23 29.29 9.71
CA PRO A 96 13.48 30.01 8.45
C PRO A 96 14.53 29.36 7.54
N ASN A 97 15.41 28.51 8.08
CA ASN A 97 16.44 27.75 7.38
C ASN A 97 16.01 26.32 6.98
N SER A 98 14.84 25.86 7.43
CA SER A 98 14.29 24.55 7.08
C SER A 98 13.80 24.52 5.63
N SER A 99 13.58 23.30 5.15
CA SER A 99 12.91 23.03 3.89
C SER A 99 11.51 22.43 4.09
N PHE A 100 10.58 22.76 3.19
CA PHE A 100 9.21 22.26 3.30
C PHE A 100 8.58 21.85 1.95
N ALA A 101 7.54 21.04 2.03
CA ALA A 101 6.69 20.69 0.90
C ALA A 101 5.21 20.59 1.29
N PHE A 102 4.35 20.75 0.29
CA PHE A 102 2.90 20.53 0.40
C PHE A 102 2.47 19.38 -0.52
N ASP A 103 1.75 18.41 0.06
CA ASP A 103 1.02 17.37 -0.66
C ASP A 103 -0.48 17.68 -0.56
N THR A 104 -1.11 18.00 -1.70
CA THR A 104 -2.49 18.46 -1.75
C THR A 104 -3.43 17.41 -2.35
N VAL A 105 -4.54 17.16 -1.67
CA VAL A 105 -5.64 16.32 -2.17
C VAL A 105 -6.90 17.16 -2.16
N VAL A 106 -7.54 17.25 -3.31
CA VAL A 106 -8.70 18.14 -3.51
C VAL A 106 -9.88 17.34 -4.03
N TYR A 107 -10.99 17.46 -3.32
CA TYR A 107 -12.29 16.96 -3.67
C TYR A 107 -13.30 18.09 -3.49
N SER A 108 -13.42 18.93 -4.51
CA SER A 108 -14.19 20.17 -4.46
C SER A 108 -14.61 20.58 -5.87
N ASP A 109 -15.81 21.16 -6.01
CA ASP A 109 -16.24 21.80 -7.26
C ASP A 109 -15.61 23.21 -7.42
N VAL A 110 -15.17 23.81 -6.31
CA VAL A 110 -14.57 25.14 -6.24
C VAL A 110 -13.08 25.08 -6.54
N PHE A 111 -12.37 24.19 -5.85
CA PHE A 111 -10.94 23.96 -6.09
C PHE A 111 -10.74 22.91 -7.18
N THR A 112 -10.49 23.35 -8.41
CA THR A 112 -10.40 22.44 -9.56
C THR A 112 -9.01 21.83 -9.76
N HIS A 113 -7.97 22.42 -9.18
CA HIS A 113 -6.58 22.05 -9.44
C HIS A 113 -5.73 21.97 -8.16
N SER A 114 -5.39 20.75 -7.73
CA SER A 114 -4.59 20.50 -6.53
C SER A 114 -3.20 21.17 -6.55
N LYS A 115 -2.55 21.24 -7.72
CA LYS A 115 -1.27 21.93 -7.89
C LYS A 115 -1.37 23.41 -7.57
N PHE A 116 -2.48 24.05 -7.93
CA PHE A 116 -2.67 25.48 -7.68
C PHE A 116 -2.80 25.78 -6.19
N VAL A 117 -3.57 24.95 -5.47
CA VAL A 117 -3.63 24.98 -3.99
C VAL A 117 -2.24 24.83 -3.38
N ALA A 118 -1.44 23.88 -3.87
CA ALA A 118 -0.09 23.66 -3.36
C ALA A 118 0.83 24.88 -3.57
N TYR A 119 0.69 25.60 -4.70
CA TYR A 119 1.45 26.82 -4.95
C TYR A 119 1.02 27.94 -4.01
N ARG A 120 -0.29 28.17 -3.87
CA ARG A 120 -0.82 29.22 -2.98
C ARG A 120 -0.44 28.99 -1.52
N ALA A 121 -0.51 27.74 -1.04
CA ALA A 121 -0.05 27.40 0.30
C ALA A 121 1.46 27.65 0.49
N LYS A 122 2.28 27.36 -0.53
CA LYS A 122 3.73 27.66 -0.47
C LYS A 122 4.02 29.15 -0.40
N ASP A 123 3.29 29.95 -1.16
CA ASP A 123 3.46 31.39 -1.17
C ASP A 123 3.10 31.96 0.21
N ALA A 124 1.99 31.52 0.81
CA ALA A 124 1.57 31.95 2.15
C ALA A 124 2.66 31.72 3.21
N VAL A 125 3.23 30.51 3.29
CA VAL A 125 4.36 30.21 4.21
C VAL A 125 5.58 31.10 3.92
N SER A 126 5.87 31.29 2.63
CA SER A 126 7.07 32.01 2.21
C SER A 126 7.00 33.50 2.54
N ASP A 127 5.84 34.11 2.33
CA ASP A 127 5.61 35.51 2.61
C ASP A 127 5.53 35.76 4.12
N PHE A 128 4.89 34.85 4.88
CA PHE A 128 4.91 34.89 6.35
C PHE A 128 6.33 35.01 6.91
N PHE A 129 7.25 34.12 6.51
CA PHE A 129 8.64 34.18 6.99
C PHE A 129 9.41 35.39 6.46
N ARG A 130 9.11 35.86 5.25
CA ARG A 130 9.71 37.07 4.71
C ARG A 130 9.37 38.28 5.57
N GLU A 131 8.13 38.41 6.01
CA GLU A 131 7.67 39.50 6.85
C GLU A 131 8.19 39.41 8.29
N HIS A 132 8.22 38.21 8.88
CA HIS A 132 8.55 38.02 10.29
C HIS A 132 10.03 37.78 10.58
N ALA A 133 10.81 37.29 9.61
CA ALA A 133 12.20 36.86 9.81
C ALA A 133 13.18 37.36 8.74
N ASP A 134 12.73 38.19 7.78
CA ASP A 134 13.51 38.70 6.64
C ASP A 134 14.25 37.59 5.87
N ARG A 135 13.67 36.38 5.86
CA ARG A 135 14.21 35.16 5.26
C ARG A 135 13.08 34.29 4.73
N ARG A 136 13.41 33.35 3.84
CA ARG A 136 12.43 32.41 3.27
C ARG A 136 12.93 30.97 3.41
N PRO A 137 12.13 30.05 3.98
CA PRO A 137 12.46 28.63 3.98
C PRO A 137 12.47 28.07 2.55
N ASN A 138 13.29 27.03 2.34
CA ASN A 138 13.46 26.43 1.02
C ASN A 138 12.29 25.50 0.69
N VAL A 139 11.88 25.43 -0.58
CA VAL A 139 10.90 24.43 -1.02
C VAL A 139 11.65 23.22 -1.57
N ALA A 140 11.55 22.07 -0.89
CA ALA A 140 12.17 20.83 -1.30
C ALA A 140 11.09 19.77 -1.57
N VAL A 141 10.83 19.45 -2.85
CA VAL A 141 9.80 18.46 -3.20
C VAL A 141 10.19 17.04 -2.77
N SER A 142 11.49 16.75 -2.83
CA SER A 142 12.11 15.49 -2.40
C SER A 142 12.78 15.71 -1.05
N ASP A 143 12.47 14.85 -0.08
CA ASP A 143 13.01 14.87 1.29
C ASP A 143 13.03 16.26 1.99
N PRO A 144 11.86 16.93 2.13
CA PRO A 144 11.78 18.16 2.93
C PRO A 144 11.97 17.87 4.42
N ASP A 145 12.40 18.88 5.17
CA ASP A 145 12.46 18.81 6.63
C ASP A 145 11.05 18.67 7.24
N VAL A 146 10.08 19.42 6.69
CA VAL A 146 8.67 19.31 7.10
C VAL A 146 7.76 19.18 5.88
N ARG A 147 6.86 18.19 5.93
CA ARG A 147 5.87 17.96 4.89
C ARG A 147 4.48 18.22 5.45
N PHE A 148 3.77 19.13 4.77
CA PHE A 148 2.39 19.46 5.07
C PHE A 148 1.45 18.75 4.11
N HIS A 149 0.30 18.36 4.61
CA HIS A 149 -0.82 17.85 3.85
C HIS A 149 -1.95 18.85 3.89
N VAL A 150 -2.46 19.21 2.70
CA VAL A 150 -3.71 19.97 2.59
C VAL A 150 -4.75 19.07 1.97
N HIS A 151 -5.81 18.80 2.72
CA HIS A 151 -6.97 18.09 2.24
C HIS A 151 -8.12 19.07 2.11
N ILE A 152 -8.74 19.14 0.93
CA ILE A 152 -9.92 19.95 0.70
C ILE A 152 -11.09 19.03 0.37
N ALA A 153 -12.13 19.08 1.19
CA ALA A 153 -13.42 18.45 0.94
C ALA A 153 -14.49 19.54 0.83
N ASP A 154 -15.07 19.67 -0.36
CA ASP A 154 -15.93 20.78 -0.76
C ASP A 154 -15.28 22.15 -0.47
N THR A 155 -15.65 22.81 0.61
CA THR A 155 -15.11 24.10 1.06
C THR A 155 -14.25 23.99 2.33
N VAL A 156 -14.22 22.83 2.98
CA VAL A 156 -13.46 22.61 4.21
C VAL A 156 -12.04 22.22 3.86
N VAL A 157 -11.09 23.03 4.34
CA VAL A 157 -9.65 22.84 4.23
C VAL A 157 -9.12 22.29 5.54
N THR A 158 -8.37 21.21 5.48
CA THR A 158 -7.63 20.66 6.63
C THR A 158 -6.14 20.68 6.32
N LEU A 159 -5.39 21.36 7.17
CA LEU A 159 -3.92 21.39 7.17
C LEU A 159 -3.40 20.40 8.22
N ALA A 160 -2.48 19.52 7.81
CA ALA A 160 -1.89 18.51 8.69
C ALA A 160 -0.37 18.36 8.47
N LEU A 161 0.35 17.96 9.51
CA LEU A 161 1.76 17.56 9.45
C LEU A 161 1.88 16.07 9.10
N ASP A 162 2.85 15.71 8.25
CA ASP A 162 3.22 14.32 7.97
C ASP A 162 4.29 13.84 8.95
N SER A 163 3.92 12.94 9.85
CA SER A 163 4.86 12.36 10.82
C SER A 163 5.66 11.18 10.24
N SER A 164 5.16 10.55 9.17
CA SER A 164 5.75 9.36 8.57
C SER A 164 6.82 9.67 7.52
N GLY A 165 6.58 10.69 6.69
CA GLY A 165 7.41 11.07 5.55
C GLY A 165 7.20 10.14 4.35
N GLU A 166 8.19 9.29 4.05
CA GLU A 166 7.97 8.21 3.09
C GLU A 166 6.83 7.32 3.56
N SER A 167 5.97 6.88 2.64
CA SER A 167 4.83 6.05 3.01
C SER A 167 5.29 4.79 3.76
N LEU A 168 4.56 4.46 4.82
CA LEU A 168 4.92 3.40 5.76
C LEU A 168 5.05 2.04 5.09
N HIS A 169 4.36 1.75 3.97
CA HIS A 169 4.55 0.49 3.23
C HIS A 169 6.02 0.22 2.88
N LYS A 170 6.83 1.27 2.65
CA LYS A 170 8.27 1.13 2.50
C LYS A 170 8.91 0.83 3.86
N ARG A 171 8.94 -0.45 4.24
CA ARG A 171 9.51 -0.87 5.53
C ARG A 171 11.00 -0.63 5.61
N GLY A 172 11.72 -0.83 4.49
CA GLY A 172 13.18 -0.76 4.41
C GLY A 172 13.87 -2.11 4.20
N TYR A 173 13.12 -3.23 4.26
CA TYR A 173 13.70 -4.55 3.99
C TYR A 173 13.76 -4.92 2.50
N ARG A 174 13.00 -4.25 1.64
CA ARG A 174 12.90 -4.59 0.22
C ARG A 174 14.16 -4.15 -0.53
N VAL A 175 15.02 -5.10 -0.88
CA VAL A 175 16.25 -4.89 -1.65
C VAL A 175 15.96 -4.90 -3.14
N ALA A 176 15.08 -5.82 -3.59
CA ALA A 176 14.69 -5.96 -4.98
C ALA A 176 13.23 -6.38 -5.09
N GLN A 177 12.64 -6.18 -6.26
CA GLN A 177 11.25 -6.53 -6.54
C GLN A 177 11.05 -7.02 -7.97
N GLY A 178 10.03 -7.86 -8.15
CA GLY A 178 9.54 -8.26 -9.46
C GLY A 178 8.71 -7.15 -10.13
N PRO A 179 8.13 -7.42 -11.31
CA PRO A 179 7.39 -6.43 -12.09
C PRO A 179 6.03 -6.03 -11.49
N ALA A 180 5.47 -6.84 -10.58
CA ALA A 180 4.18 -6.56 -9.94
C ALA A 180 4.18 -6.94 -8.45
N PRO A 181 4.96 -6.24 -7.59
CA PRO A 181 4.96 -6.51 -6.17
C PRO A 181 3.65 -6.03 -5.55
N ILE A 182 3.07 -6.84 -4.68
CA ILE A 182 2.03 -6.39 -3.76
C ILE A 182 2.67 -5.48 -2.70
N SER A 183 1.95 -4.43 -2.29
CA SER A 183 2.36 -3.57 -1.19
C SER A 183 2.38 -4.33 0.13
N GLU A 184 3.34 -4.02 0.98
CA GLU A 184 3.52 -4.55 2.34
C GLU A 184 2.28 -4.31 3.21
N VAL A 185 1.69 -3.11 3.12
CA VAL A 185 0.44 -2.75 3.82
C VAL A 185 -0.71 -3.66 3.40
N LEU A 186 -0.83 -3.92 2.10
CA LEU A 186 -1.89 -4.79 1.58
C LEU A 186 -1.65 -6.25 1.96
N ALA A 187 -0.40 -6.72 1.92
CA ALA A 187 -0.05 -8.07 2.31
C ALA A 187 -0.36 -8.33 3.80
N ALA A 188 0.07 -7.43 4.69
CA ALA A 188 -0.27 -7.51 6.12
C ALA A 188 -1.78 -7.44 6.35
N GLY A 189 -2.48 -6.54 5.67
CA GLY A 189 -3.93 -6.42 5.74
C GLY A 189 -4.67 -7.69 5.32
N ILE A 190 -4.23 -8.37 4.26
CA ILE A 190 -4.82 -9.64 3.81
C ILE A 190 -4.55 -10.76 4.83
N LEU A 191 -3.34 -10.85 5.40
CA LEU A 191 -3.02 -11.84 6.44
C LEU A 191 -3.91 -11.67 7.68
N MET A 192 -4.08 -10.43 8.15
CA MET A 192 -4.97 -10.09 9.26
C MET A 192 -6.44 -10.37 8.91
N ARG A 193 -6.87 -10.06 7.68
CA ARG A 193 -8.22 -10.37 7.19
C ARG A 193 -8.49 -11.87 7.17
N ALA A 194 -7.50 -12.65 6.75
CA ALA A 194 -7.54 -14.11 6.74
C ALA A 194 -7.58 -14.71 8.15
N GLY A 195 -7.39 -13.90 9.20
CA GLY A 195 -7.35 -14.33 10.59
C GLY A 195 -6.07 -15.09 10.92
N TRP A 196 -4.97 -14.84 10.21
CA TRP A 196 -3.70 -15.51 10.46
C TRP A 196 -2.88 -14.77 11.51
N ASP A 197 -2.56 -15.49 12.59
CA ASP A 197 -1.89 -15.03 13.80
C ASP A 197 -0.85 -16.06 14.28
N ASP A 198 -0.17 -16.75 13.35
CA ASP A 198 0.71 -17.90 13.64
C ASP A 198 -0.03 -19.09 14.29
N SER A 199 -1.35 -19.19 14.11
CA SER A 199 -2.16 -20.33 14.55
C SER A 199 -1.95 -21.61 13.73
N CYS A 200 -1.43 -21.49 12.51
CA CYS A 200 -1.16 -22.63 11.63
C CYS A 200 -0.05 -22.32 10.61
N VAL A 201 0.39 -23.36 9.90
CA VAL A 201 1.35 -23.24 8.80
C VAL A 201 0.80 -22.33 7.69
N LEU A 202 1.65 -21.44 7.19
CA LEU A 202 1.35 -20.56 6.07
C LEU A 202 2.11 -20.97 4.80
N LEU A 203 1.45 -20.96 3.65
CA LEU A 203 2.03 -21.23 2.35
C LEU A 203 1.66 -20.13 1.33
N ASP A 204 2.67 -19.59 0.64
CA ASP A 204 2.46 -18.82 -0.60
C ASP A 204 3.12 -19.56 -1.78
N PRO A 205 2.34 -20.28 -2.62
CA PRO A 205 2.88 -21.11 -3.69
C PRO A 205 3.25 -20.33 -4.97
N MET A 206 3.05 -19.00 -4.97
CA MET A 206 3.45 -18.09 -6.05
C MET A 206 4.01 -16.80 -5.45
N CYS A 207 5.02 -16.96 -4.60
CA CYS A 207 5.41 -15.93 -3.64
C CYS A 207 6.12 -14.72 -4.27
N GLY A 208 6.56 -14.80 -5.52
CA GLY A 208 7.25 -13.71 -6.19
C GLY A 208 8.45 -13.21 -5.38
N SER A 209 8.40 -11.94 -4.95
CA SER A 209 9.43 -11.32 -4.11
C SER A 209 9.31 -11.62 -2.61
N GLY A 210 8.42 -12.52 -2.19
CA GLY A 210 8.25 -12.98 -0.81
C GLY A 210 7.56 -11.97 0.12
N THR A 211 6.72 -11.06 -0.40
CA THR A 211 6.10 -10.01 0.45
C THR A 211 5.19 -10.62 1.53
N PHE A 212 4.28 -11.55 1.17
CA PHE A 212 3.42 -12.22 2.16
C PHE A 212 4.24 -12.98 3.20
N LEU A 213 5.24 -13.74 2.75
CA LEU A 213 6.10 -14.52 3.63
C LEU A 213 6.85 -13.63 4.63
N THR A 214 7.36 -12.50 4.17
CA THR A 214 8.12 -11.57 5.02
C THR A 214 7.20 -10.91 6.04
N GLU A 215 6.05 -10.37 5.62
CA GLU A 215 5.08 -9.75 6.54
C GLU A 215 4.53 -10.77 7.54
N ALA A 216 4.23 -12.00 7.11
CA ALA A 216 3.80 -13.09 7.98
C ALA A 216 4.84 -13.41 9.05
N ALA A 217 6.12 -13.54 8.67
CA ALA A 217 7.18 -13.82 9.63
C ALA A 217 7.41 -12.66 10.60
N LEU A 218 7.32 -11.41 10.14
CA LEU A 218 7.40 -10.23 11.01
C LEU A 218 6.22 -10.13 11.97
N MET A 219 5.01 -10.50 11.52
CA MET A 219 3.82 -10.58 12.36
C MET A 219 3.97 -11.66 13.44
N ALA A 220 4.32 -12.89 13.04
CA ALA A 220 4.49 -14.02 13.95
C ALA A 220 5.61 -13.80 14.99
N ALA A 221 6.71 -13.16 14.57
CA ALA A 221 7.83 -12.86 15.45
C ALA A 221 7.67 -11.57 16.27
N HIS A 222 6.50 -10.91 16.18
CA HIS A 222 6.19 -9.65 16.86
C HIS A 222 7.18 -8.50 16.53
N VAL A 223 7.81 -8.55 15.36
CA VAL A 223 8.79 -7.56 14.91
C VAL A 223 8.04 -6.35 14.33
N PRO A 224 8.18 -5.13 14.88
CA PRO A 224 7.47 -3.96 14.38
C PRO A 224 7.96 -3.58 12.98
N PRO A 225 7.05 -3.24 12.04
CA PRO A 225 7.41 -2.98 10.64
C PRO A 225 8.30 -1.74 10.45
N GLY A 226 8.25 -0.78 11.38
CA GLY A 226 8.97 0.49 11.28
C GLY A 226 10.45 0.43 11.66
N ILE A 227 10.93 -0.65 12.30
CA ILE A 227 12.33 -0.73 12.79
C ILE A 227 13.37 -0.76 11.66
N PHE A 228 12.95 -1.16 10.45
CA PHE A 228 13.84 -1.26 9.30
C PHE A 228 14.05 0.08 8.59
N ARG A 229 13.29 1.11 8.98
CA ARG A 229 13.38 2.45 8.40
C ARG A 229 14.57 3.19 8.98
N ASP A 230 15.23 3.96 8.11
CA ASP A 230 16.37 4.78 8.53
C ASP A 230 15.93 5.97 9.39
N HIS A 231 14.78 6.57 9.06
CA HIS A 231 14.20 7.69 9.79
C HIS A 231 12.68 7.82 9.56
N PHE A 232 12.04 8.61 10.43
CA PHE A 232 10.68 9.15 10.26
C PHE A 232 10.69 10.67 10.09
N ALA A 233 9.63 11.25 9.53
CA ALA A 233 9.58 12.71 9.33
C ALA A 233 9.50 13.48 10.65
N PHE A 234 8.84 12.93 11.67
CA PHE A 234 8.76 13.57 12.99
C PHE A 234 10.13 13.76 13.67
N GLU A 235 11.18 13.05 13.23
CA GLU A 235 12.55 13.21 13.78
C GLU A 235 13.15 14.59 13.45
N ARG A 236 12.55 15.35 12.52
CA ARG A 236 12.97 16.71 12.13
C ARG A 236 12.05 17.81 12.68
N TRP A 237 11.01 17.44 13.45
CA TRP A 237 10.10 18.42 14.04
C TRP A 237 10.79 19.15 15.20
N LEU A 238 10.37 20.40 15.44
CA LEU A 238 10.99 21.26 16.48
C LEU A 238 10.87 20.67 17.89
N ASP A 239 9.83 19.88 18.12
CA ASP A 239 9.51 19.26 19.40
C ASP A 239 9.84 17.75 19.44
N PHE A 240 10.74 17.28 18.56
CA PHE A 240 11.18 15.90 18.51
C PHE A 240 11.81 15.47 19.85
N ASP A 241 11.29 14.38 20.43
CA ASP A 241 11.84 13.76 21.63
C ASP A 241 12.61 12.49 21.26
N ARG A 242 13.93 12.59 21.27
CA ARG A 242 14.80 11.47 20.94
C ARG A 242 14.71 10.33 21.98
N ALA A 243 14.64 10.67 23.26
CA ALA A 243 14.62 9.67 24.33
C ALA A 243 13.33 8.84 24.26
N LEU A 244 12.20 9.51 24.03
CA LEU A 244 10.91 8.84 23.85
C LEU A 244 10.89 7.92 22.62
N LEU A 245 11.51 8.34 21.51
CA LEU A 245 11.63 7.48 20.33
C LEU A 245 12.49 6.24 20.63
N ASP A 246 13.63 6.43 21.30
CA ASP A 246 14.52 5.32 21.64
C ASP A 246 13.79 4.31 22.53
N GLU A 247 12.98 4.76 23.50
CA GLU A 247 12.10 3.87 24.28
C GLU A 247 11.09 3.11 23.42
N VAL A 248 10.40 3.78 22.48
CA VAL A 248 9.41 3.14 21.59
C VAL A 248 10.07 2.11 20.67
N LEU A 249 11.27 2.40 20.16
CA LEU A 249 12.02 1.45 19.30
C LEU A 249 12.49 0.20 20.07
N GLU A 250 12.61 0.31 21.40
CA GLU A 250 12.97 -0.80 22.29
C GLU A 250 11.74 -1.51 22.90
N GLU A 251 10.52 -0.98 22.72
CA GLU A 251 9.27 -1.51 23.28
C GLU A 251 8.68 -2.66 22.43
N TRP A 252 9.44 -3.74 22.27
CA TRP A 252 8.96 -4.99 21.68
C TRP A 252 9.90 -6.15 22.05
N ASP A 253 9.35 -7.35 22.12
CA ASP A 253 10.12 -8.58 22.32
C ASP A 253 9.93 -9.50 21.12
N GLU A 254 11.03 -9.99 20.55
CA GLU A 254 10.98 -11.00 19.49
C GLU A 254 10.45 -12.31 20.08
N VAL A 255 9.37 -12.81 19.47
CA VAL A 255 8.81 -14.12 19.80
C VAL A 255 9.26 -15.11 18.72
N GLU A 256 9.54 -16.36 19.12
CA GLU A 256 9.79 -17.43 18.16
C GLU A 256 8.45 -17.95 17.61
N PRO A 257 8.19 -17.85 16.29
CA PRO A 257 7.00 -18.41 15.66
C PRO A 257 6.83 -19.90 15.95
N LYS A 258 5.59 -20.30 16.23
CA LYS A 258 5.19 -21.69 16.48
C LYS A 258 5.18 -22.52 15.21
N HIS A 259 4.84 -21.90 14.08
CA HIS A 259 4.73 -22.57 12.80
C HIS A 259 5.72 -22.02 11.78
N LYS A 260 6.19 -22.92 10.91
CA LYS A 260 6.98 -22.51 9.75
C LYS A 260 6.11 -21.88 8.67
N ILE A 261 6.74 -20.99 7.91
CA ILE A 261 6.18 -20.33 6.74
C ILE A 261 6.86 -20.89 5.49
N TYR A 262 6.09 -21.21 4.47
CA TYR A 262 6.58 -21.83 3.23
C TYR A 262 6.28 -20.94 2.03
N GLY A 263 7.25 -20.84 1.12
CA GLY A 263 7.13 -20.09 -0.11
C GLY A 263 7.63 -20.86 -1.31
N SER A 264 6.91 -20.80 -2.41
CA SER A 264 7.43 -21.25 -3.70
C SER A 264 7.08 -20.33 -4.84
N ASP A 265 7.86 -20.41 -5.90
CA ASP A 265 7.60 -19.75 -7.18
C ASP A 265 8.26 -20.59 -8.29
N ILE A 266 7.63 -20.61 -9.46
CA ILE A 266 8.20 -21.29 -10.63
C ILE A 266 9.48 -20.60 -11.12
N ASN A 267 9.63 -19.30 -10.85
CA ASN A 267 10.75 -18.50 -11.33
C ASN A 267 11.90 -18.48 -10.31
N PRO A 268 13.07 -19.07 -10.62
CA PRO A 268 14.23 -19.05 -9.72
C PRO A 268 14.72 -17.64 -9.38
N LYS A 269 14.54 -16.67 -10.29
CA LYS A 269 14.92 -15.26 -10.04
C LYS A 269 14.01 -14.62 -9.01
N ALA A 270 12.72 -14.96 -9.00
CA ALA A 270 11.78 -14.48 -7.98
C ALA A 270 12.17 -15.01 -6.60
N ILE A 271 12.46 -16.32 -6.50
CA ILE A 271 12.96 -16.94 -5.25
C ILE A 271 14.27 -16.30 -4.78
N ALA A 272 15.21 -15.98 -5.67
CA ALA A 272 16.44 -15.27 -5.31
C ALA A 272 16.16 -13.88 -4.72
N ILE A 273 15.21 -13.13 -5.31
CA ILE A 273 14.76 -11.83 -4.78
C ILE A 273 14.08 -12.00 -3.42
N ALA A 274 13.18 -12.97 -3.28
CA ALA A 274 12.50 -13.27 -2.01
C ALA A 274 13.51 -13.57 -0.90
N ARG A 275 14.52 -14.41 -1.19
CA ARG A 275 15.59 -14.75 -0.26
C ARG A 275 16.35 -13.52 0.22
N ALA A 276 16.70 -12.60 -0.70
CA ALA A 276 17.41 -11.37 -0.35
C ALA A 276 16.57 -10.44 0.55
N ASN A 277 15.27 -10.28 0.24
CA ASN A 277 14.35 -9.48 1.05
C ASN A 277 14.14 -10.07 2.45
N ILE A 278 13.91 -11.39 2.53
CA ILE A 278 13.73 -12.14 3.77
C ILE A 278 15.00 -12.06 4.65
N GLN A 279 16.18 -12.18 4.04
CA GLN A 279 17.45 -12.04 4.75
C GLN A 279 17.65 -10.62 5.28
N ARG A 280 17.29 -9.59 4.50
CA ARG A 280 17.37 -8.18 4.94
C ARG A 280 16.41 -7.88 6.09
N ALA A 281 15.26 -8.55 6.14
CA ALA A 281 14.30 -8.49 7.24
C ALA A 281 14.72 -9.32 8.47
N GLY A 282 15.75 -10.17 8.37
CA GLY A 282 16.27 -10.96 9.49
C GLY A 282 15.40 -12.17 9.90
N VAL A 283 14.44 -12.56 9.07
CA VAL A 283 13.43 -13.60 9.37
C VAL A 283 13.63 -14.91 8.60
N GLN A 284 14.80 -15.11 7.97
CA GLN A 284 15.09 -16.28 7.14
C GLN A 284 14.98 -17.62 7.86
N LYS A 285 15.15 -17.65 9.19
CA LYS A 285 15.04 -18.87 10.01
C LYS A 285 13.62 -19.43 10.07
N TYR A 286 12.61 -18.61 9.79
CA TYR A 286 11.20 -18.97 9.88
C TYR A 286 10.58 -19.36 8.53
N ILE A 287 11.31 -19.16 7.42
CA ILE A 287 10.77 -19.26 6.07
C ILE A 287 11.58 -20.28 5.25
N ASP A 288 10.89 -21.30 4.73
CA ASP A 288 11.44 -22.26 3.77
C ASP A 288 11.02 -21.86 2.35
N LEU A 289 12.01 -21.62 1.47
CA LEU A 289 11.79 -21.19 0.08
C LEU A 289 12.22 -22.27 -0.93
N ASN A 290 11.32 -22.60 -1.85
CA ASN A 290 11.56 -23.58 -2.91
C ASN A 290 11.25 -23.03 -4.31
N VAL A 291 12.00 -23.49 -5.32
CA VAL A 291 11.62 -23.29 -6.72
C VAL A 291 10.67 -24.43 -7.08
N CYS A 292 9.38 -24.14 -7.15
CA CYS A 292 8.34 -25.14 -7.36
C CYS A 292 7.11 -24.47 -7.99
N PRO A 293 6.57 -25.00 -9.10
CA PRO A 293 5.29 -24.53 -9.63
C PRO A 293 4.13 -25.03 -8.76
N ILE A 294 3.01 -24.30 -8.75
CA ILE A 294 1.87 -24.64 -7.89
C ILE A 294 1.28 -26.01 -8.20
N ASP A 295 1.25 -26.42 -9.47
CA ASP A 295 0.68 -27.70 -9.91
C ASP A 295 1.53 -28.93 -9.56
N ALA A 296 2.72 -28.74 -8.97
CA ALA A 296 3.55 -29.82 -8.44
C ALA A 296 3.19 -30.21 -7.00
N TYR A 297 2.34 -29.44 -6.31
CA TYR A 297 1.87 -29.80 -4.97
C TYR A 297 0.87 -30.97 -5.03
N THR A 298 1.08 -31.93 -4.15
CA THR A 298 0.23 -33.11 -3.95
C THR A 298 -0.13 -33.23 -2.47
N LEU A 299 -1.03 -34.16 -2.14
CA LEU A 299 -1.37 -34.45 -0.75
C LEU A 299 -0.16 -34.92 0.07
N ASP A 300 0.81 -35.57 -0.56
CA ASP A 300 2.04 -36.06 0.08
C ASP A 300 3.14 -34.99 0.18
N SER A 301 3.13 -33.96 -0.69
CA SER A 301 4.15 -32.92 -0.72
C SER A 301 3.74 -31.61 -0.04
N ARG A 302 2.48 -31.49 0.40
CA ARG A 302 2.02 -30.33 1.16
C ARG A 302 2.76 -30.21 2.50
N PRO A 303 3.03 -28.99 3.00
CA PRO A 303 3.84 -28.82 4.22
C PRO A 303 3.19 -29.36 5.51
N ALA A 304 1.87 -29.45 5.55
CA ALA A 304 1.09 -29.88 6.72
C ALA A 304 -0.31 -30.36 6.31
N ASP A 305 -1.01 -31.03 7.23
CA ASP A 305 -2.37 -31.50 6.95
C ASP A 305 -3.41 -30.39 6.87
N THR A 306 -3.19 -29.30 7.62
CA THR A 306 -4.00 -28.09 7.61
C THR A 306 -3.11 -26.87 7.60
N GLY A 307 -3.65 -25.75 7.13
CA GLY A 307 -2.91 -24.49 7.07
C GLY A 307 -3.66 -23.42 6.29
N LEU A 308 -2.96 -22.31 6.08
CA LEU A 308 -3.43 -21.18 5.30
C LEU A 308 -2.59 -20.99 4.05
N ILE A 309 -3.24 -20.93 2.90
CA ILE A 309 -2.65 -20.47 1.66
C ILE A 309 -3.02 -19.00 1.44
N VAL A 310 -2.03 -18.17 1.11
CA VAL A 310 -2.24 -16.81 0.62
C VAL A 310 -1.43 -16.62 -0.65
N MET A 311 -2.02 -16.05 -1.69
CA MET A 311 -1.31 -15.86 -2.96
C MET A 311 -1.80 -14.64 -3.72
N ASN A 312 -0.90 -14.06 -4.51
CA ASN A 312 -1.16 -13.00 -5.48
C ASN A 312 -0.71 -13.49 -6.87
N PRO A 313 -1.51 -14.34 -7.55
CA PRO A 313 -1.15 -14.89 -8.84
C PRO A 313 -0.97 -13.79 -9.88
N PRO A 314 -0.23 -14.02 -10.97
CA PRO A 314 -0.16 -13.09 -12.09
C PRO A 314 -1.55 -12.69 -12.62
N TYR A 315 -1.74 -11.39 -12.88
CA TYR A 315 -2.96 -10.86 -13.51
C TYR A 315 -2.71 -9.56 -14.28
N GLY A 316 -3.68 -9.21 -15.13
CA GLY A 316 -3.74 -7.95 -15.87
C GLY A 316 -2.67 -7.79 -16.96
N GLU A 317 -2.54 -6.58 -17.51
CA GLU A 317 -1.64 -6.31 -18.65
C GLU A 317 -0.13 -6.34 -18.30
N ARG A 318 0.22 -6.44 -17.01
CA ARG A 318 1.61 -6.32 -16.51
C ARG A 318 2.39 -7.63 -16.55
N MET A 319 1.70 -8.76 -16.44
CA MET A 319 2.24 -10.09 -16.69
C MET A 319 1.12 -10.89 -17.38
N ARG A 320 1.28 -11.16 -18.67
CA ARG A 320 0.33 -11.95 -19.45
C ARG A 320 0.80 -13.40 -19.47
N PRO A 321 0.30 -14.28 -18.59
CA PRO A 321 0.52 -15.71 -18.80
C PRO A 321 -0.05 -16.10 -20.16
N GLU A 322 0.50 -17.15 -20.77
CA GLU A 322 0.04 -17.66 -22.08
C GLU A 322 -1.45 -18.00 -22.07
N SER A 323 -1.97 -18.42 -20.91
CA SER A 323 -3.39 -18.53 -20.62
C SER A 323 -3.67 -18.19 -19.15
N VAL A 324 -4.38 -17.08 -18.91
CA VAL A 324 -4.89 -16.72 -17.57
C VAL A 324 -5.88 -17.79 -17.08
N GLU A 325 -6.78 -18.22 -17.94
CA GLU A 325 -7.78 -19.26 -17.62
C GLU A 325 -7.10 -20.59 -17.24
N GLY A 326 -6.07 -21.02 -18.00
CA GLY A 326 -5.33 -22.25 -17.71
C GLY A 326 -4.58 -22.20 -16.38
N LEU A 327 -3.95 -21.07 -16.05
CA LEU A 327 -3.29 -20.88 -14.76
C LEU A 327 -4.28 -20.91 -13.59
N TYR A 328 -5.39 -20.20 -13.70
CA TYR A 328 -6.38 -20.18 -12.61
C TYR A 328 -7.13 -21.51 -12.47
N GLY A 329 -7.34 -22.22 -13.58
CA GLY A 329 -7.81 -23.61 -13.57
C GLY A 329 -6.85 -24.56 -12.87
N SER A 330 -5.54 -24.44 -13.09
CA SER A 330 -4.55 -25.27 -12.40
C SER A 330 -4.45 -24.93 -10.91
N ILE A 331 -4.57 -23.66 -10.54
CA ILE A 331 -4.68 -23.23 -9.13
C ILE A 331 -5.89 -23.92 -8.48
N GLY A 332 -7.07 -23.80 -9.09
CA GLY A 332 -8.30 -24.42 -8.58
C GLY A 332 -8.19 -25.94 -8.41
N SER A 333 -7.66 -26.63 -9.42
CA SER A 333 -7.39 -28.07 -9.39
C SER A 333 -6.44 -28.45 -8.25
N THR A 334 -5.32 -27.74 -8.11
CA THR A 334 -4.32 -28.01 -7.07
C THR A 334 -4.91 -27.81 -5.68
N LEU A 335 -5.62 -26.70 -5.45
CA LEU A 335 -6.26 -26.42 -4.15
C LEU A 335 -7.24 -27.54 -3.76
N LYS A 336 -8.03 -28.02 -4.72
CA LYS A 336 -8.99 -29.11 -4.49
C LYS A 336 -8.31 -30.44 -4.16
N HIS A 337 -7.26 -30.79 -4.89
CA HIS A 337 -6.67 -32.14 -4.84
C HIS A 337 -5.54 -32.29 -3.81
N ALA A 338 -4.75 -31.24 -3.56
CA ALA A 338 -3.61 -31.28 -2.65
C ALA A 338 -3.92 -30.66 -1.28
N PHE A 339 -4.84 -29.68 -1.21
CA PHE A 339 -5.02 -28.84 -0.02
C PHE A 339 -6.40 -28.99 0.64
N SER A 340 -7.01 -30.17 0.54
CA SER A 340 -8.18 -30.51 1.36
C SER A 340 -7.86 -30.35 2.86
N GLY A 341 -8.71 -29.63 3.60
CA GLY A 341 -8.51 -29.26 5.00
C GLY A 341 -7.88 -27.87 5.23
N TRP A 342 -7.46 -27.19 4.16
CA TRP A 342 -6.83 -25.87 4.26
C TRP A 342 -7.82 -24.73 4.00
N LYS A 343 -7.39 -23.50 4.32
CA LYS A 343 -8.03 -22.27 3.84
C LYS A 343 -7.15 -21.64 2.78
N ALA A 344 -7.74 -21.00 1.77
CA ALA A 344 -6.98 -20.27 0.74
C ALA A 344 -7.52 -18.86 0.54
N TRP A 345 -6.63 -17.89 0.39
CA TRP A 345 -6.94 -16.50 0.08
C TRP A 345 -6.18 -16.07 -1.17
N ILE A 346 -6.92 -15.64 -2.18
CA ILE A 346 -6.38 -15.29 -3.50
C ILE A 346 -6.81 -13.87 -3.82
N ILE A 347 -5.83 -13.01 -4.14
CA ILE A 347 -6.08 -11.67 -4.68
C ILE A 347 -5.77 -11.62 -6.17
N SER A 348 -6.71 -11.10 -6.97
CA SER A 348 -6.52 -10.95 -8.42
C SER A 348 -7.29 -9.76 -9.00
N SER A 349 -6.87 -9.24 -10.16
CA SER A 349 -7.66 -8.28 -10.94
C SER A 349 -8.52 -8.98 -12.00
N GLY A 350 -9.81 -8.67 -12.03
CA GLY A 350 -10.72 -9.13 -13.09
C GLY A 350 -11.53 -10.38 -12.70
N GLN A 351 -12.70 -10.51 -13.32
CA GLN A 351 -13.67 -11.57 -13.00
C GLN A 351 -13.31 -12.90 -13.68
N GLU A 352 -12.72 -12.82 -14.88
CA GLU A 352 -12.37 -13.96 -15.74
C GLU A 352 -11.38 -14.94 -15.09
N GLY A 353 -10.39 -14.45 -14.34
CA GLY A 353 -9.43 -15.32 -13.65
C GLY A 353 -10.09 -16.16 -12.56
N PHE A 354 -10.99 -15.57 -11.77
CA PHE A 354 -11.60 -16.29 -10.66
C PHE A 354 -12.65 -17.32 -11.08
N ASP A 355 -13.32 -17.12 -12.21
CA ASP A 355 -14.30 -18.09 -12.73
C ASP A 355 -13.62 -19.41 -13.09
N ALA A 356 -12.38 -19.34 -13.59
CA ALA A 356 -11.56 -20.51 -13.93
C ALA A 356 -11.09 -21.31 -12.70
N VAL A 357 -11.02 -20.71 -11.51
CA VAL A 357 -10.67 -21.44 -10.27
C VAL A 357 -11.67 -22.55 -9.98
N GLY A 358 -12.94 -22.41 -10.40
CA GLY A 358 -13.94 -23.48 -10.29
C GLY A 358 -14.30 -23.88 -8.86
N LEU A 359 -13.91 -23.09 -7.85
CA LEU A 359 -14.24 -23.27 -6.44
C LEU A 359 -15.20 -22.16 -5.98
N LYS A 360 -16.14 -22.51 -5.11
CA LYS A 360 -17.05 -21.55 -4.50
C LYS A 360 -16.35 -20.84 -3.35
N GLN A 361 -16.23 -19.52 -3.46
CA GLN A 361 -15.66 -18.68 -2.42
C GLN A 361 -16.59 -18.57 -1.20
N SER A 362 -16.01 -18.54 -0.01
CA SER A 362 -16.70 -18.21 1.24
C SER A 362 -16.72 -16.70 1.50
N VAL A 363 -15.69 -15.99 1.03
CA VAL A 363 -15.53 -14.54 1.18
C VAL A 363 -15.24 -13.91 -0.18
N ARG A 364 -15.80 -12.73 -0.42
CA ARG A 364 -15.51 -11.89 -1.59
C ARG A 364 -15.44 -10.44 -1.15
N GLN A 365 -14.32 -9.78 -1.40
CA GLN A 365 -14.12 -8.38 -1.05
C GLN A 365 -13.42 -7.62 -2.19
N GLU A 366 -13.89 -6.42 -2.49
CA GLU A 366 -13.19 -5.49 -3.37
C GLU A 366 -12.04 -4.81 -2.61
N LEU A 367 -10.84 -4.86 -3.19
CA LEU A 367 -9.62 -4.21 -2.70
C LEU A 367 -8.92 -3.48 -3.85
N TYR A 368 -7.84 -2.78 -3.54
CA TYR A 368 -7.01 -2.12 -4.55
C TYR A 368 -5.55 -2.49 -4.35
N ASN A 369 -4.91 -3.01 -5.40
CA ASN A 369 -3.46 -3.15 -5.43
C ASN A 369 -2.86 -1.94 -6.19
N GLY A 370 -2.46 -0.92 -5.42
CA GLY A 370 -2.14 0.39 -5.97
C GLY A 370 -3.38 1.05 -6.59
N SER A 371 -3.34 1.37 -7.88
CA SER A 371 -4.48 1.92 -8.62
C SER A 371 -5.36 0.86 -9.29
N ILE A 372 -4.99 -0.43 -9.21
CA ILE A 372 -5.70 -1.51 -9.89
C ILE A 372 -6.82 -2.02 -8.97
N PRO A 373 -8.09 -1.98 -9.39
CA PRO A 373 -9.17 -2.66 -8.70
C PRO A 373 -8.92 -4.17 -8.71
N CYS A 374 -8.94 -4.77 -7.53
CA CYS A 374 -8.73 -6.19 -7.31
C CYS A 374 -9.89 -6.75 -6.50
N GLU A 375 -10.01 -8.07 -6.56
CA GLU A 375 -10.92 -8.82 -5.72
C GLU A 375 -10.11 -9.82 -4.90
N LEU A 376 -10.41 -9.89 -3.61
CA LEU A 376 -9.90 -10.88 -2.69
C LEU A 376 -10.98 -11.92 -2.47
N ARG A 377 -10.67 -13.19 -2.74
CA ARG A 377 -11.55 -14.33 -2.47
C ARG A 377 -10.93 -15.25 -1.42
N GLY A 378 -11.74 -15.60 -0.43
CA GLY A 378 -11.43 -16.65 0.55
C GLY A 378 -12.14 -17.95 0.20
N TYR A 379 -11.47 -19.08 0.44
CA TYR A 379 -11.96 -20.43 0.16
C TYR A 379 -11.73 -21.34 1.36
N GLU A 380 -12.76 -22.11 1.72
CA GLU A 380 -12.64 -23.25 2.62
C GLU A 380 -12.49 -24.51 1.77
N LEU A 381 -11.40 -25.24 1.96
CA LEU A 381 -11.08 -26.43 1.16
C LEU A 381 -11.38 -27.68 1.99
N PHE A 382 -12.25 -28.55 1.48
CA PHE A 382 -12.67 -29.78 2.16
C PHE A 382 -12.80 -30.92 1.16
N ALA A 383 -12.68 -32.15 1.67
CA ALA A 383 -12.96 -33.35 0.89
C ALA A 383 -14.48 -33.56 0.74
N GLY A 384 -14.91 -34.17 -0.38
CA GLY A 384 -16.31 -34.52 -0.59
C GLY A 384 -17.22 -33.34 -1.00
N LYS A 385 -18.54 -33.50 -0.80
CA LYS A 385 -19.50 -32.42 -1.09
C LYS A 385 -19.62 -31.47 0.09
N ARG A 386 -19.89 -30.20 -0.21
CA ARG A 386 -20.05 -29.15 0.82
C ARG A 386 -21.10 -29.49 1.87
N ASP A 387 -22.25 -30.01 1.45
CA ASP A 387 -23.35 -30.28 2.37
C ASP A 387 -23.03 -31.48 3.29
N GLU A 388 -22.27 -32.45 2.78
CA GLU A 388 -21.76 -33.59 3.55
C GLU A 388 -20.71 -33.10 4.57
N HIS A 389 -19.77 -32.26 4.15
CA HIS A 389 -18.76 -31.67 5.04
C HIS A 389 -19.37 -30.76 6.11
N LEU A 390 -20.39 -29.96 5.76
CA LEU A 390 -21.13 -29.18 6.74
C LEU A 390 -21.86 -30.09 7.73
N GLN A 391 -22.44 -31.20 7.28
CA GLN A 391 -23.04 -32.17 8.20
C GLN A 391 -22.00 -32.79 9.13
N GLU A 392 -20.83 -33.18 8.62
CA GLU A 392 -19.73 -33.73 9.42
C GLU A 392 -19.24 -32.74 10.49
N LEU A 393 -19.06 -31.46 10.15
CA LEU A 393 -18.72 -30.43 11.12
C LEU A 393 -19.83 -30.26 12.17
N SER A 394 -21.10 -30.44 11.78
CA SER A 394 -22.26 -30.33 12.68
C SER A 394 -22.23 -31.45 13.69
N ASP A 395 -21.99 -32.66 13.18
CA ASP A 395 -21.96 -33.87 13.97
C ASP A 395 -20.74 -33.92 14.90
N ALA A 396 -19.62 -33.30 14.50
CA ALA A 396 -18.41 -33.13 15.31
C ALA A 396 -18.51 -31.99 16.36
N GLY A 397 -19.56 -31.16 16.31
CA GLY A 397 -19.67 -29.96 17.16
C GLY A 397 -18.65 -28.86 16.82
N GLU A 398 -17.97 -29.00 15.67
CA GLU A 398 -16.96 -28.05 15.15
C GLU A 398 -17.57 -27.05 14.15
N LEU A 399 -18.86 -27.20 13.85
CA LEU A 399 -19.64 -26.17 13.19
C LEU A 399 -19.79 -25.02 14.16
N THR A 400 -18.88 -24.05 14.08
CA THR A 400 -19.19 -22.67 14.46
C THR A 400 -20.55 -22.36 13.86
N PRO A 401 -21.58 -22.04 14.67
CA PRO A 401 -22.94 -21.82 14.21
C PRO A 401 -22.95 -20.96 12.96
N VAL A 402 -23.96 -21.12 12.09
CA VAL A 402 -24.17 -20.18 10.97
C VAL A 402 -24.23 -18.73 11.49
N GLU A 403 -24.58 -18.56 12.77
CA GLU A 403 -24.52 -17.31 13.51
C GLU A 403 -23.10 -16.86 13.90
N GLU A 404 -22.08 -17.72 14.00
CA GLU A 404 -20.67 -17.39 14.31
C GLU A 404 -19.76 -17.24 13.08
N ARG A 405 -19.91 -18.09 12.04
CA ARG A 405 -19.29 -17.80 10.73
C ARG A 405 -19.97 -16.60 10.10
N GLY A 406 -21.30 -16.58 10.24
CA GLY A 406 -22.11 -15.39 10.04
C GLY A 406 -21.57 -14.27 10.91
N SER A 407 -21.48 -14.37 12.23
CA SER A 407 -21.12 -13.23 13.10
C SER A 407 -19.69 -12.77 12.92
N PHE A 408 -18.68 -13.56 12.55
CA PHE A 408 -17.37 -12.96 12.32
C PHE A 408 -17.40 -12.04 11.08
N TYR A 409 -17.99 -12.50 9.98
CA TYR A 409 -18.14 -11.71 8.76
C TYR A 409 -19.28 -10.68 8.83
N ARG A 410 -20.33 -10.98 9.60
CA ARG A 410 -21.51 -10.15 9.86
C ARG A 410 -21.21 -9.16 10.98
N GLU A 411 -20.35 -9.42 11.94
CA GLU A 411 -19.76 -8.42 12.85
C GLU A 411 -18.77 -7.58 12.08
N GLN A 412 -17.97 -8.10 11.14
CA GLN A 412 -17.19 -7.21 10.27
C GLN A 412 -18.09 -6.36 9.35
N GLU A 413 -19.17 -6.93 8.81
CA GLU A 413 -20.16 -6.19 8.03
C GLU A 413 -21.02 -5.26 8.89
N ASP A 414 -21.40 -5.64 10.10
CA ASP A 414 -22.23 -4.90 11.05
C ASP A 414 -21.39 -3.89 11.81
N PHE A 415 -20.10 -4.13 12.02
CA PHE A 415 -19.09 -3.14 12.39
C PHE A 415 -18.93 -2.16 11.24
N ARG A 416 -18.72 -2.62 9.99
CA ARG A 416 -18.76 -1.74 8.81
C ARG A 416 -20.07 -0.96 8.71
N ARG A 417 -21.23 -1.57 8.98
CA ARG A 417 -22.56 -0.94 8.89
C ARG A 417 -22.84 -0.01 10.05
N SER A 418 -22.45 -0.34 11.27
CA SER A 418 -22.52 0.54 12.45
C SER A 418 -21.56 1.71 12.30
N MET A 419 -20.39 1.49 11.70
CA MET A 419 -19.48 2.55 11.25
C MET A 419 -20.05 3.37 10.09
N THR A 420 -20.91 2.81 9.22
CA THR A 420 -21.70 3.62 8.27
C THR A 420 -22.88 4.36 8.90
N GLY A 421 -23.31 3.96 10.10
CA GLY A 421 -24.38 4.61 10.88
C GLY A 421 -23.90 5.81 11.70
N TYR A 422 -22.62 5.84 12.07
CA TYR A 422 -21.92 6.97 12.70
C TYR A 422 -21.75 8.21 11.79
N ARG A 423 -22.29 8.16 10.57
CA ARG A 423 -22.26 9.25 9.57
C ARG A 423 -23.05 10.51 9.94
N LYS A 424 -23.84 10.52 11.01
CA LYS A 424 -24.81 11.61 11.23
C LYS A 424 -24.45 12.66 12.27
N ASP A 425 -23.76 12.32 13.35
CA ASP A 425 -23.80 13.20 14.53
C ASP A 425 -22.45 13.74 15.02
N ASP A 426 -21.35 13.55 14.27
CA ASP A 426 -20.04 14.16 14.58
C ASP A 426 -19.28 14.48 13.28
N GLN A 427 -19.73 15.52 12.58
CA GLN A 427 -19.22 15.91 11.27
C GLN A 427 -18.02 16.86 11.38
N THR A 428 -16.81 16.31 11.32
CA THR A 428 -15.60 17.07 10.90
C THR A 428 -14.83 16.38 9.78
N PHE A 429 -15.21 15.16 9.36
CA PHE A 429 -14.49 14.38 8.36
C PHE A 429 -15.37 13.41 7.52
N ASP A 430 -16.65 13.68 7.29
CA ASP A 430 -17.40 12.99 6.21
C ASP A 430 -18.70 13.74 5.89
N SER A 431 -18.70 14.55 4.83
CA SER A 431 -19.94 14.89 4.14
C SER A 431 -19.71 14.73 2.65
N ASP A 432 -20.08 13.57 2.10
CA ASP A 432 -20.71 13.59 0.78
C ASP A 432 -21.50 12.32 0.44
N ARG A 433 -22.81 12.52 0.27
CA ARG A 433 -23.58 11.78 -0.72
C ARG A 433 -24.66 12.66 -1.36
N GLU A 434 -24.58 12.69 -2.70
CA GLU A 434 -25.63 13.00 -3.68
C GLU A 434 -26.09 14.46 -3.86
N ARG A 435 -25.38 15.20 -4.74
CA ARG A 435 -26.02 16.19 -5.63
C ARG A 435 -25.40 16.18 -7.05
N ARG A 436 -26.01 15.41 -7.95
CA ARG A 436 -26.05 15.76 -9.39
C ARG A 436 -27.52 15.77 -9.83
N PRO A 437 -28.05 16.86 -10.42
CA PRO A 437 -29.47 16.95 -10.73
C PRO A 437 -29.80 16.13 -11.99
N HIS A 438 -30.65 15.12 -11.82
CA HIS A 438 -31.34 14.49 -12.94
C HIS A 438 -32.46 15.41 -13.44
N ARG A 439 -32.39 15.69 -14.74
CA ARG A 439 -33.34 16.50 -15.51
C ARG A 439 -34.67 15.75 -15.67
N SER A 440 -35.69 16.23 -14.98
CA SER A 440 -37.15 16.12 -15.21
C SER A 440 -37.72 15.04 -16.15
N GLY A 441 -38.55 14.14 -15.59
CA GLY A 441 -39.59 13.36 -16.29
C GLY A 441 -40.68 12.91 -15.30
N LYS A 442 -41.94 13.25 -15.56
CA LYS A 442 -43.10 13.25 -14.64
C LYS A 442 -43.65 11.85 -14.24
N PRO A 443 -44.45 11.76 -13.15
CA PRO A 443 -44.88 10.50 -12.52
C PRO A 443 -46.29 10.01 -12.93
N TYR A 444 -46.49 8.69 -12.87
CA TYR A 444 -47.78 7.99 -12.71
C TYR A 444 -47.50 6.85 -11.72
N GLY A 445 -48.26 6.48 -10.69
CA GLY A 445 -49.59 6.80 -10.18
C GLY A 445 -49.98 5.57 -9.33
N LYS A 446 -50.17 5.75 -8.00
CA LYS A 446 -50.46 4.69 -7.03
C LYS A 446 -51.76 3.92 -7.36
N ARG A 447 -51.82 2.62 -7.03
CA ARG A 447 -53.04 1.95 -6.53
C ARG A 447 -52.73 0.88 -5.46
N PRO A 448 -53.67 0.58 -4.54
CA PRO A 448 -53.43 0.06 -3.19
C PRO A 448 -53.87 -1.41 -2.97
N ALA A 449 -53.74 -1.83 -1.70
CA ALA A 449 -53.69 -3.17 -1.10
C ALA A 449 -55.00 -3.99 -0.94
N GLY A 450 -54.83 -5.25 -0.48
CA GLY A 450 -55.81 -6.14 0.18
C GLY A 450 -56.41 -7.20 -0.75
N ASP A 451 -56.67 -8.47 -0.40
CA ASP A 451 -56.77 -9.19 0.88
C ASP A 451 -56.84 -10.72 0.59
N GLY A 452 -56.51 -11.57 1.59
CA GLY A 452 -57.03 -12.94 1.87
C GLY A 452 -57.02 -14.02 0.77
N GLU A 453 -56.87 -15.33 1.00
CA GLU A 453 -56.88 -16.20 2.16
C GLU A 453 -56.16 -17.53 1.81
N ARG A 454 -56.02 -18.34 2.85
CA ARG A 454 -55.38 -19.65 3.09
C ARG A 454 -55.71 -20.85 2.19
N LEU A 455 -54.70 -21.75 2.11
CA LEU A 455 -54.70 -23.24 2.23
C LEU A 455 -55.54 -24.02 1.18
N GLU A 456 -55.19 -25.21 0.68
CA GLU A 456 -54.32 -26.30 1.13
C GLU A 456 -54.14 -27.30 -0.06
N ASP A 457 -53.15 -28.17 0.08
CA ASP A 457 -53.03 -29.53 -0.47
C ASP A 457 -52.48 -29.89 -1.87
N ARG A 458 -51.57 -30.89 -1.79
CA ARG A 458 -50.78 -31.67 -2.77
C ARG A 458 -51.66 -32.56 -3.70
N PRO A 459 -51.15 -33.33 -4.72
CA PRO A 459 -49.80 -33.90 -4.87
C PRO A 459 -49.16 -33.98 -6.29
N ARG A 460 -47.91 -34.48 -6.26
CA ARG A 460 -46.90 -34.83 -7.28
C ARG A 460 -47.39 -35.60 -8.53
N ARG A 461 -46.73 -35.37 -9.68
CA ARG A 461 -46.29 -36.46 -10.59
C ARG A 461 -45.12 -36.05 -11.50
N PHE A 462 -44.11 -36.92 -11.54
CA PHE A 462 -42.98 -36.97 -12.48
C PHE A 462 -43.49 -37.22 -13.91
N GLU A 463 -42.78 -36.71 -14.92
CA GLU A 463 -42.30 -37.53 -16.04
C GLU A 463 -41.16 -36.82 -16.80
N ARG A 464 -40.11 -37.59 -17.11
CA ARG A 464 -38.89 -37.19 -17.81
C ARG A 464 -39.01 -37.52 -19.30
N ARG A 465 -38.50 -36.60 -20.14
CA ARG A 465 -37.75 -36.81 -21.42
C ARG A 465 -38.58 -37.33 -22.63
N PRO A 466 -38.15 -37.15 -23.91
CA PRO A 466 -36.75 -37.17 -24.36
C PRO A 466 -36.30 -36.23 -25.50
N TYR A 467 -34.98 -36.18 -25.66
CA TYR A 467 -34.23 -35.73 -26.83
C TYR A 467 -34.54 -36.61 -28.06
N ARG A 468 -34.50 -36.01 -29.26
CA ARG A 468 -34.38 -36.74 -30.53
C ARG A 468 -33.54 -35.94 -31.52
N ASP A 469 -32.46 -36.56 -31.99
CA ASP A 469 -31.63 -36.13 -33.12
C ASP A 469 -32.36 -36.33 -34.46
N ARG A 470 -32.12 -35.46 -35.46
CA ARG A 470 -31.82 -35.87 -36.84
C ARG A 470 -31.36 -34.73 -37.76
N ASP A 471 -30.38 -35.08 -38.58
CA ASP A 471 -29.73 -34.37 -39.67
C ASP A 471 -30.63 -34.03 -40.88
N GLY A 472 -30.18 -33.07 -41.71
CA GLY A 472 -30.19 -33.22 -43.17
C GLY A 472 -31.07 -32.31 -44.03
N GLU A 473 -30.43 -31.30 -44.64
CA GLU A 473 -30.56 -30.83 -46.04
C GLU A 473 -31.73 -29.95 -46.57
N GLN A 474 -31.27 -28.78 -47.09
CA GLN A 474 -31.58 -28.10 -48.38
C GLN A 474 -32.96 -27.49 -48.68
N SER A 475 -32.98 -26.15 -48.91
CA SER A 475 -33.56 -25.43 -50.08
C SER A 475 -33.60 -23.92 -49.77
N GLU A 476 -32.75 -23.09 -50.37
CA GLU A 476 -32.95 -22.30 -51.61
C GLU A 476 -33.75 -20.99 -51.47
N ASP A 477 -33.25 -19.99 -52.22
CA ASP A 477 -33.88 -18.76 -52.71
C ASP A 477 -33.99 -17.46 -51.88
N ARG A 478 -32.89 -16.69 -51.99
CA ARG A 478 -32.71 -15.41 -52.73
C ARG A 478 -33.63 -14.17 -52.50
N PRO A 479 -33.10 -12.97 -52.81
CA PRO A 479 -33.43 -11.71 -52.14
C PRO A 479 -33.95 -10.59 -53.09
N ARG A 480 -34.28 -9.41 -52.50
CA ARG A 480 -34.01 -8.01 -52.98
C ARG A 480 -35.22 -7.05 -52.89
N ARG A 481 -35.01 -5.89 -52.21
CA ARG A 481 -35.12 -4.49 -52.72
C ARG A 481 -34.79 -3.52 -51.57
N PHE A 482 -33.73 -2.70 -51.57
CA PHE A 482 -33.43 -1.46 -52.34
C PHE A 482 -34.60 -0.45 -52.33
N GLU A 483 -34.43 0.75 -51.76
CA GLU A 483 -33.73 1.94 -52.30
C GLU A 483 -33.49 2.97 -51.15
N ARG A 484 -32.48 3.87 -51.08
CA ARG A 484 -31.73 4.63 -52.10
C ARG A 484 -30.46 5.28 -51.52
N ARG A 485 -29.41 5.34 -52.35
CA ARG A 485 -28.10 6.08 -52.29
C ARG A 485 -28.30 7.58 -52.71
N PRO A 486 -27.30 8.49 -52.88
CA PRO A 486 -25.84 8.30 -52.97
C PRO A 486 -24.89 9.41 -52.42
N TYR A 487 -23.62 9.04 -52.19
CA TYR A 487 -22.46 9.93 -52.38
C TYR A 487 -21.69 9.47 -53.62
N ARG A 488 -21.20 10.44 -54.39
CA ARG A 488 -20.59 10.30 -55.72
C ARG A 488 -19.07 10.40 -55.63
N ASP A 489 -18.43 9.68 -56.54
CA ASP A 489 -17.02 9.32 -56.68
C ASP A 489 -16.06 10.49 -56.97
N ARG A 490 -14.76 10.33 -56.63
CA ARG A 490 -13.69 10.00 -57.60
C ARG A 490 -12.26 10.09 -57.02
N ASP A 491 -11.47 9.08 -57.40
CA ASP A 491 -10.05 9.06 -57.82
C ASP A 491 -9.02 9.79 -56.90
N GLY A 492 -7.99 9.17 -56.33
CA GLY A 492 -7.11 8.13 -56.83
C GLY A 492 -5.70 8.72 -56.97
N GLU A 493 -4.80 8.46 -56.01
CA GLU A 493 -3.35 8.18 -56.19
C GLU A 493 -2.53 8.34 -54.88
N GLN A 494 -1.92 7.22 -54.49
CA GLN A 494 -0.56 7.01 -53.99
C GLN A 494 0.04 7.78 -52.79
N SER A 495 0.64 6.96 -51.91
CA SER A 495 1.93 7.12 -51.21
C SER A 495 1.94 7.38 -49.69
N GLU A 496 2.40 6.32 -49.02
CA GLU A 496 3.41 6.24 -47.95
C GLU A 496 3.23 6.95 -46.59
N ASP A 497 3.42 6.10 -45.57
CA ASP A 497 3.63 6.38 -44.15
C ASP A 497 4.72 7.43 -43.86
N ARG A 498 4.46 8.35 -42.91
CA ARG A 498 5.36 8.67 -41.77
C ARG A 498 4.73 9.63 -40.73
N PRO A 499 5.24 9.64 -39.47
CA PRO A 499 4.55 10.16 -38.29
C PRO A 499 4.90 11.62 -37.93
N HIS A 500 3.93 12.34 -37.33
CA HIS A 500 4.10 13.71 -36.86
C HIS A 500 4.72 13.80 -35.45
N ARG A 501 5.95 14.31 -35.41
CA ARG A 501 6.62 14.92 -34.25
C ARG A 501 6.37 16.43 -34.31
N PHE A 502 5.78 17.03 -33.28
CA PHE A 502 5.65 18.50 -33.19
C PHE A 502 6.74 19.07 -32.29
N GLU A 503 7.67 19.80 -32.92
CA GLU A 503 8.68 20.63 -32.29
C GLU A 503 8.12 22.02 -31.93
N ARG A 504 8.64 22.56 -30.83
CA ARG A 504 8.34 23.86 -30.26
C ARG A 504 8.88 24.99 -31.15
N ARG A 505 8.07 26.03 -31.37
CA ARG A 505 8.52 27.32 -31.93
C ARG A 505 9.07 28.23 -30.83
N PRO A 506 10.19 28.95 -31.05
CA PRO A 506 10.70 29.97 -30.13
C PRO A 506 10.10 31.36 -30.42
N TYR A 507 10.08 32.19 -29.39
CA TYR A 507 9.60 33.57 -29.38
C TYR A 507 10.57 34.55 -30.05
N ARG A 508 10.00 35.67 -30.51
CA ARG A 508 10.59 36.78 -31.28
C ARG A 508 11.23 37.84 -30.37
N ASP A 509 12.36 38.40 -30.81
CA ASP A 509 13.09 39.51 -30.20
C ASP A 509 12.41 40.89 -30.32
N ARG A 510 12.72 41.80 -29.37
CA ARG A 510 12.82 43.25 -29.62
C ARG A 510 13.73 43.97 -28.60
N ASP A 511 14.90 44.36 -29.11
CA ASP A 511 15.71 45.59 -28.95
C ASP A 511 15.98 46.26 -27.58
N GLY A 512 17.27 46.55 -27.30
CA GLY A 512 17.68 47.80 -26.65
C GLY A 512 18.92 47.83 -25.74
N GLU A 513 20.10 48.09 -26.34
CA GLU A 513 21.25 48.88 -25.81
C GLU A 513 22.41 48.27 -24.97
N GLN A 514 23.52 48.04 -25.70
CA GLN A 514 24.91 48.52 -25.52
C GLN A 514 25.69 48.29 -24.20
N SER A 515 26.76 47.48 -24.27
CA SER A 515 28.16 47.99 -24.25
C SER A 515 29.19 46.85 -24.38
N GLU A 516 30.23 47.11 -25.19
CA GLU A 516 31.39 46.25 -25.48
C GLU A 516 32.41 46.27 -24.31
N ASP A 517 33.11 45.17 -24.01
CA ASP A 517 34.47 44.90 -24.54
C ASP A 517 35.21 43.73 -23.82
N ARG A 518 35.66 42.77 -24.64
CA ARG A 518 36.75 41.75 -24.57
C ARG A 518 36.98 40.75 -23.40
N PRO A 519 37.35 39.47 -23.75
CA PRO A 519 37.60 38.38 -22.81
C PRO A 519 39.09 38.06 -22.55
N ARG A 520 39.38 37.32 -21.46
CA ARG A 520 40.64 36.55 -21.29
C ARG A 520 40.37 35.07 -21.07
N ARG A 521 41.26 34.30 -21.70
CA ARG A 521 41.31 32.87 -22.00
C ARG A 521 42.13 32.09 -20.96
N PHE A 522 41.93 30.76 -20.95
CA PHE A 522 42.86 29.63 -20.75
C PHE A 522 42.24 28.55 -19.84
N GLU A 523 41.66 27.50 -20.43
CA GLU A 523 42.27 26.23 -20.89
C GLU A 523 42.22 25.12 -19.80
N ARG A 524 41.46 24.07 -20.09
CA ARG A 524 41.69 22.72 -19.56
C ARG A 524 42.04 21.80 -20.73
N ARG A 525 43.15 21.08 -20.59
CA ARG A 525 43.63 20.06 -21.54
C ARG A 525 42.86 18.74 -21.42
N PRO A 526 42.89 17.90 -22.49
CA PRO A 526 42.02 16.73 -22.65
C PRO A 526 42.74 15.38 -22.45
N GLY A 527 41.93 14.33 -22.37
CA GLY A 527 42.07 13.15 -23.23
C GLY A 527 43.01 12.04 -22.79
N GLY A 528 42.44 10.90 -22.39
CA GLY A 528 43.09 9.60 -22.41
C GLY A 528 42.67 8.80 -23.64
N GLU A 529 43.56 7.94 -24.13
CA GLU A 529 43.26 6.79 -24.98
C GLU A 529 44.38 5.74 -24.92
N GLY A 530 43.98 4.46 -24.81
CA GLY A 530 44.68 3.30 -25.36
C GLY A 530 45.78 2.63 -24.52
N PHE A 531 45.59 1.36 -24.13
CA PHE A 531 46.16 0.18 -24.82
C PHE A 531 45.95 -1.13 -24.04
N ARG A 532 45.79 -2.23 -24.79
CA ARG A 532 45.53 -3.62 -24.33
C ARG A 532 46.82 -4.45 -24.15
N HIS A 533 46.74 -5.41 -23.22
CA HIS A 533 47.32 -6.77 -23.18
C HIS A 533 48.81 -7.03 -23.53
N ARG A 534 49.58 -7.60 -22.58
CA ARG A 534 49.95 -9.05 -22.49
C ARG A 534 51.04 -9.33 -21.43
N ARG A 535 50.81 -10.41 -20.68
CA ARG A 535 51.69 -11.49 -20.20
C ARG A 535 52.89 -11.23 -19.25
N SER A 536 52.93 -12.19 -18.32
CA SER A 536 54.05 -13.00 -17.79
C SER A 536 54.84 -12.52 -16.58
N ASP A 537 54.64 -13.33 -15.54
CA ASP A 537 55.66 -14.08 -14.80
C ASP A 537 56.27 -13.50 -13.52
N ARG A 538 55.96 -14.28 -12.47
CA ARG A 538 56.85 -14.84 -11.45
C ARG A 538 57.27 -13.97 -10.27
N ARG A 539 56.90 -14.54 -9.10
CA ARG A 539 57.75 -14.84 -7.91
C ARG A 539 58.37 -13.62 -7.24
N ASP A 540 58.63 -13.58 -5.95
CA ASP A 540 58.53 -14.45 -4.80
C ASP A 540 58.70 -13.40 -3.68
N ASP A 541 57.85 -13.38 -2.65
CA ASP A 541 58.21 -13.98 -1.37
C ASP A 541 58.76 -12.93 -0.38
N ARG A 542 58.45 -13.15 0.90
CA ARG A 542 59.08 -12.56 2.09
C ARG A 542 58.55 -11.23 2.66
N GLN A 543 57.62 -11.41 3.61
CA GLN A 543 57.70 -10.91 5.00
C GLN A 543 59.16 -10.80 5.56
N PRO A 544 59.45 -10.19 6.75
CA PRO A 544 58.51 -9.76 7.80
C PRO A 544 58.86 -8.40 8.48
N ALA A 545 57.93 -7.98 9.35
CA ALA A 545 58.06 -7.39 10.69
C ALA A 545 59.32 -6.60 11.09
N PHE A 546 59.12 -5.49 11.83
CA PHE A 546 59.64 -5.25 13.19
C PHE A 546 58.99 -3.94 13.70
N ARG A 547 58.10 -3.99 14.69
CA ARG A 547 58.33 -3.87 16.15
C ARG A 547 58.81 -2.48 16.61
N ALA A 548 57.97 -1.92 17.49
CA ALA A 548 58.33 -1.25 18.75
C ALA A 548 58.63 0.26 18.61
N LYS A 549 58.39 1.14 19.58
CA LYS A 549 57.79 1.12 20.93
C LYS A 549 57.92 2.57 21.42
N LEU A 550 57.05 2.97 22.35
CA LEU A 550 57.24 4.06 23.34
C LEU A 550 57.26 5.49 22.74
N GLY A 551 56.77 6.53 23.41
CA GLY A 551 56.31 6.67 24.79
C GLY A 551 55.67 8.05 24.99
N ASP A 552 55.23 8.26 26.22
CA ASP A 552 54.50 9.39 26.79
C ASP A 552 55.06 10.78 26.47
N ASP A 553 54.20 11.80 26.37
CA ASP A 553 54.00 12.76 27.47
C ASP A 553 53.05 13.92 27.11
N ASP A 554 52.40 14.40 28.17
CA ASP A 554 51.43 15.48 28.28
C ASP A 554 51.70 16.77 27.48
N ARG A 555 50.60 17.37 26.97
CA ARG A 555 50.30 18.80 27.19
C ARG A 555 48.89 19.20 26.74
N HIS A 556 48.13 19.75 27.69
CA HIS A 556 46.95 20.56 27.46
C HIS A 556 47.28 21.79 26.60
N GLU A 557 46.55 22.01 25.50
CA GLU A 557 46.20 23.36 25.05
C GLU A 557 45.00 23.36 24.08
N ARG A 558 44.14 24.37 24.26
CA ARG A 558 42.81 24.54 23.69
C ARG A 558 42.84 24.70 22.17
N ARG A 559 41.91 24.05 21.44
CA ARG A 559 41.53 24.42 20.07
C ARG A 559 40.01 24.31 19.83
N PRO A 560 39.45 25.15 18.94
CA PRO A 560 38.02 25.34 18.75
C PRO A 560 37.36 24.21 17.97
N ARG A 561 36.06 24.00 18.25
CA ARG A 561 35.19 23.01 17.60
C ARG A 561 35.13 23.26 16.09
N ARG A 562 35.66 22.31 15.30
CA ARG A 562 35.30 22.14 13.89
C ARG A 562 34.09 21.21 13.82
N TYR A 563 33.08 21.65 13.07
CA TYR A 563 32.01 20.81 12.55
C TYR A 563 32.64 19.60 11.83
N GLY A 564 32.31 18.40 12.31
CA GLY A 564 32.65 17.15 11.66
C GLY A 564 31.46 16.64 10.87
N ASP A 565 31.71 16.33 9.60
CA ASP A 565 30.84 15.54 8.73
C ASP A 565 30.26 14.34 9.47
N ARG A 566 28.93 14.22 9.50
CA ARG A 566 28.25 13.00 9.89
C ARG A 566 28.33 12.02 8.72
N GLU A 567 29.22 11.04 8.83
CA GLU A 567 29.06 9.78 8.10
C GLU A 567 27.79 9.08 8.61
N GLU A 568 26.76 9.04 7.76
CA GLU A 568 25.58 8.20 7.95
C GLU A 568 26.00 6.72 7.96
N ARG A 569 26.04 6.12 9.15
CA ARG A 569 26.11 4.66 9.27
C ARG A 569 24.69 4.10 9.22
N PRO A 570 24.38 3.14 8.31
CA PRO A 570 23.09 2.47 8.33
C PRO A 570 22.90 1.75 9.68
N ARG A 571 21.68 1.83 10.24
CA ARG A 571 21.31 1.17 11.49
C ARG A 571 21.46 -0.34 11.29
N SER A 572 22.55 -0.92 11.79
CA SER A 572 22.78 -2.37 11.69
C SER A 572 21.89 -3.09 12.70
N PHE A 573 20.80 -3.69 12.20
CA PHE A 573 19.94 -4.56 13.00
C PHE A 573 20.74 -5.79 13.44
N ARG A 574 20.90 -5.97 14.76
CA ARG A 574 21.29 -7.24 15.37
C ARG A 574 20.14 -7.69 16.28
N PRO A 575 19.46 -8.80 16.00
CA PRO A 575 18.44 -9.32 16.92
C PRO A 575 19.10 -9.64 18.27
N ARG A 576 18.55 -9.09 19.36
CA ARG A 576 19.00 -9.41 20.73
C ARG A 576 18.14 -10.54 21.27
N ARG A 577 18.77 -11.68 21.60
CA ARG A 577 18.22 -12.60 22.60
C ARG A 577 18.45 -11.97 23.97
N ARG A 578 17.40 -11.79 24.78
CA ARG A 578 17.58 -11.77 26.23
C ARG A 578 17.91 -13.21 26.63
N GLU A 579 19.14 -13.44 27.06
CA GLU A 579 19.47 -14.67 27.78
C GLU A 579 18.59 -14.69 29.03
N LYS A 580 17.76 -15.73 29.16
CA LYS A 580 17.06 -16.01 30.41
C LYS A 580 18.12 -16.46 31.40
N ASP A 581 18.52 -15.60 32.30
CA ASP A 581 19.16 -16.02 33.54
C ASP A 581 18.14 -16.84 34.33
N SER A 582 18.30 -18.16 34.26
CA SER A 582 17.74 -19.09 35.22
C SER A 582 18.58 -18.99 36.49
N GLU A 583 18.11 -18.26 37.49
CA GLU A 583 18.53 -18.45 38.88
C GLU A 583 17.71 -19.56 39.53
N GLU A 584 18.41 -20.32 40.38
CA GLU A 584 18.05 -21.60 41.03
C GLU A 584 16.78 -21.61 41.89
#